data_AF-A0A511HPX2-F1
#
_entry.id   AF-A0A511HPX2-F1
#
_cell.length_a   1.000
_cell.length_b   1.000
_cell.length_c   1.000
_cell.angle_alpha   90.00
_cell.angle_beta   90.00
_cell.angle_gamma   90.00
#
_symmetry.space_group_name_H-M   'P 1'
#
loop_
_entity.id
_entity.type
_entity.pdbx_description
1 polymer ?
#
loop_
_entity_poly.entity_id
_entity_poly.type
_entity_poly.pdbx_seq_one_letter_code
_entity_poly.pdbx_strand_id
1 'polypeptide(L)'
;MATKEQATDALVSVALRKALSGARVEVKLALPEGGAELQPEVEVTFPQRTSARQRNAALLLLAAQVELRTPAQEHWLVESAVLDSGLTGRVHLLLLGDGGPRPTRDEAERGLQVLHRALR
;
A
#
# COMPACT_ATOMS: atom_id res chain seq x y z
N MET A 1 -13.85 -25.98 3.52
CA MET A 1 -14.36 -24.76 4.17
C MET A 1 -13.21 -23.77 4.24
N ALA A 2 -13.41 -22.50 3.90
CA ALA A 2 -12.37 -21.49 4.03
C ALA A 2 -12.05 -21.24 5.51
N THR A 3 -10.79 -20.98 5.84
CA THR A 3 -10.39 -20.56 7.19
C THR A 3 -10.90 -19.14 7.47
N LYS A 4 -10.98 -18.76 8.75
CA LYS A 4 -11.39 -17.40 9.16
C LYS A 4 -10.50 -16.31 8.54
N GLU A 5 -9.21 -16.60 8.39
CA GLU A 5 -8.22 -15.73 7.75
C GLU A 5 -8.51 -15.58 6.25
N GLN A 6 -8.76 -16.69 5.54
CA GLN A 6 -9.14 -16.67 4.13
C GLN A 6 -10.45 -15.90 3.89
N ALA A 7 -11.42 -16.01 4.80
CA ALA A 7 -12.66 -15.25 4.74
C ALA A 7 -12.43 -13.74 4.95
N THR A 8 -11.54 -13.37 5.87
CA THR A 8 -11.17 -11.97 6.12
C THR A 8 -10.46 -11.35 4.93
N ASP A 9 -9.46 -12.04 4.36
CA ASP A 9 -8.73 -11.56 3.16
C ASP A 9 -9.71 -11.38 1.98
N ALA A 10 -10.61 -12.33 1.75
CA ALA A 10 -11.61 -12.23 0.69
C ALA A 10 -12.53 -11.01 0.86
N LEU A 11 -12.98 -10.74 2.09
CA LEU A 11 -13.83 -9.58 2.39
C LEU A 11 -13.08 -8.26 2.15
N VAL A 12 -11.83 -8.15 2.62
CA VAL A 12 -11.00 -6.96 2.40
C VAL A 12 -10.75 -6.75 0.90
N SER A 13 -10.41 -7.81 0.17
CA SER A 13 -10.19 -7.77 -1.28
C SER A 13 -11.42 -7.26 -2.04
N VAL A 14 -12.63 -7.72 -1.69
CA VAL A 14 -13.88 -7.26 -2.33
C VAL A 14 -14.17 -5.80 -1.99
N ALA A 15 -14.03 -5.42 -0.72
CA ALA A 15 -14.26 -4.05 -0.27
C ALA A 15 -13.28 -3.08 -0.94
N LEU A 16 -12.00 -3.45 -1.03
CA LEU A 16 -10.96 -2.65 -1.67
C LEU A 16 -11.25 -2.40 -3.15
N ARG A 17 -11.62 -3.45 -3.92
CA ARG A 17 -11.97 -3.31 -5.34
C ARG A 17 -13.11 -2.31 -5.54
N LYS A 18 -14.12 -2.35 -4.66
CA LYS A 18 -15.23 -1.39 -4.70
C LYS A 18 -14.77 0.03 -4.34
N ALA A 19 -13.93 0.16 -3.32
CA ALA A 19 -13.44 1.45 -2.83
C ALA A 19 -12.50 2.15 -3.83
N LEU A 20 -11.74 1.39 -4.61
CA LEU A 20 -10.84 1.89 -5.66
C LEU A 20 -11.51 2.03 -7.04
N SER A 21 -12.83 1.81 -7.14
CA SER A 21 -13.53 1.86 -8.42
C SER A 21 -13.35 3.21 -9.13
N GLY A 22 -12.72 3.18 -10.30
CA GLY A 22 -12.43 4.37 -11.10
C GLY A 22 -11.21 5.19 -10.64
N ALA A 23 -10.51 4.76 -9.58
CA ALA A 23 -9.21 5.30 -9.21
C ALA A 23 -8.12 4.72 -10.13
N ARG A 24 -7.09 5.51 -10.41
CA ARG A 24 -5.84 5.01 -11.00
C ARG A 24 -4.96 4.51 -9.86
N VAL A 25 -4.44 3.29 -10.00
CA VAL A 25 -3.54 2.66 -9.03
C VAL A 25 -2.23 2.36 -9.72
N GLU A 26 -1.13 2.81 -9.14
CA GLU A 26 0.22 2.62 -9.66
C GLU A 26 1.13 2.05 -8.58
N VAL A 27 1.84 0.96 -8.89
CA VAL A 27 2.83 0.36 -7.99
C VAL A 27 4.20 0.76 -8.50
N LYS A 28 4.99 1.45 -7.68
CA LYS A 28 6.26 2.02 -8.10
C LYS A 28 7.28 2.06 -6.98
N LEU A 29 8.54 2.24 -7.36
CA LEU A 29 9.59 2.67 -6.47
C LEU A 29 9.65 4.19 -6.52
N ALA A 30 9.36 4.85 -5.40
CA ALA A 30 9.37 6.29 -5.29
C ALA A 30 10.51 6.78 -4.39
N LEU A 31 11.01 7.97 -4.68
CA LEU A 31 11.92 8.67 -3.77
C LEU A 31 11.06 9.48 -2.78
N PRO A 32 11.15 9.24 -1.46
CA PRO A 32 10.48 10.07 -0.49
C PRO A 32 11.10 11.48 -0.49
N GLU A 33 10.34 12.50 -0.10
CA GLU A 33 10.84 13.86 0.00
C GLU A 33 12.07 13.93 0.94
N GLY A 34 13.19 14.40 0.40
CA GLY A 34 14.47 14.47 1.13
C GLY A 34 15.22 13.14 1.27
N GLY A 35 14.74 12.05 0.67
CA GLY A 35 15.39 10.75 0.68
C GLY A 35 16.38 10.53 -0.47
N ALA A 36 17.40 9.70 -0.21
CA ALA A 36 18.35 9.24 -1.23
C ALA A 36 17.99 7.86 -1.82
N GLU A 37 16.96 7.19 -1.30
CA GLU A 37 16.70 5.77 -1.55
C GLU A 37 15.24 5.49 -1.92
N LEU A 38 15.05 4.46 -2.73
CA LEU A 38 13.77 4.07 -3.31
C LEU A 38 12.90 3.33 -2.28
N GLN A 39 11.67 3.79 -2.10
CA GLN A 39 10.65 3.13 -1.29
C GLN A 39 9.59 2.50 -2.19
N PRO A 40 9.20 1.24 -1.92
CA PRO A 40 8.08 0.62 -2.61
C PRO A 40 6.76 1.24 -2.14
N GLU A 41 5.99 1.75 -3.08
CA GLU A 41 4.68 2.36 -2.81
C GLU A 41 3.61 1.99 -3.84
N VAL A 42 2.37 2.04 -3.37
CA VAL A 42 1.15 2.05 -4.17
C VAL A 42 0.59 3.47 -4.13
N GLU A 43 0.66 4.18 -5.24
CA GLU A 43 0.00 5.46 -5.41
C GLU A 43 -1.42 5.24 -5.94
N VAL A 44 -2.37 6.00 -5.39
CA VAL A 44 -3.77 5.97 -5.78
C VAL A 44 -4.23 7.39 -6.10
N THR A 45 -4.64 7.61 -7.36
CA THR A 45 -5.27 8.87 -7.80
C THR A 45 -6.77 8.68 -7.93
N PHE A 46 -7.53 9.40 -7.10
CA PHE A 46 -8.99 9.33 -7.06
C PHE A 46 -9.65 10.32 -8.03
N PRO A 47 -10.83 10.00 -8.58
CA PRO A 47 -11.64 10.95 -9.34
C PRO A 47 -12.00 12.20 -8.51
N GLN A 48 -12.06 13.37 -9.17
CA GLN A 48 -12.33 14.69 -8.57
C GLN A 48 -13.55 14.75 -7.63
N ARG A 49 -14.57 13.91 -7.85
CA ARG A 49 -15.82 13.88 -7.06
C ARG A 49 -15.82 12.88 -5.91
N THR A 50 -14.74 12.13 -5.71
CA THR A 50 -14.63 11.16 -4.61
C THR A 50 -14.54 11.93 -3.30
N SER A 51 -15.40 11.66 -2.33
CA SER A 51 -15.36 12.37 -1.05
C SER A 51 -14.12 12.01 -0.22
N ALA A 52 -13.65 12.92 0.63
CA ALA A 52 -12.49 12.64 1.51
C ALA A 52 -12.68 11.38 2.37
N ARG A 53 -13.90 11.12 2.86
CA ARG A 53 -14.22 9.90 3.62
C ARG A 53 -14.05 8.63 2.78
N GLN A 54 -14.49 8.65 1.53
CA GLN A 54 -14.31 7.51 0.61
C GLN A 54 -12.84 7.29 0.28
N ARG A 55 -12.07 8.36 0.05
CA ARG A 55 -10.62 8.28 -0.21
C ARG A 55 -9.88 7.69 0.99
N ASN A 56 -10.15 8.19 2.19
CA ASN A 56 -9.54 7.68 3.42
C ASN A 56 -9.91 6.21 3.67
N ALA A 57 -11.19 5.84 3.48
CA ALA A 57 -11.62 4.45 3.62
C ALA A 57 -10.91 3.53 2.61
N ALA A 58 -10.75 3.98 1.36
CA ALA A 58 -10.02 3.22 0.34
C ALA A 58 -8.54 3.04 0.70
N LEU A 59 -7.87 4.09 1.21
CA LEU A 59 -6.47 4.00 1.65
C LEU A 59 -6.30 3.07 2.87
N LEU A 60 -7.23 3.10 3.82
CA LEU A 60 -7.22 2.19 4.97
C LEU A 60 -7.44 0.73 4.54
N LEU A 61 -8.37 0.48 3.62
CA LEU A 61 -8.58 -0.85 3.05
C LEU A 61 -7.35 -1.33 2.27
N LEU A 62 -6.70 -0.43 1.54
CA LEU A 62 -5.48 -0.74 0.81
C LEU A 62 -4.34 -1.10 1.78
N ALA A 63 -4.14 -0.29 2.81
CA ALA A 63 -3.15 -0.55 3.86
C ALA A 63 -3.42 -1.90 4.54
N ALA A 64 -4.67 -2.18 4.91
CA ALA A 64 -5.05 -3.47 5.49
C ALA A 64 -4.78 -4.65 4.54
N GLN A 65 -5.07 -4.50 3.24
CA GLN A 65 -4.79 -5.54 2.24
C GLN A 65 -3.29 -5.81 2.10
N VAL A 66 -2.49 -4.75 2.13
CA VAL A 66 -1.02 -4.85 2.10
C VAL A 66 -0.51 -5.49 3.38
N GLU A 67 -0.99 -5.06 4.55
CA GLU A 67 -0.60 -5.62 5.87
C GLU A 67 -0.84 -7.13 5.92
N LEU A 68 -2.04 -7.58 5.55
CA LEU A 68 -2.43 -9.00 5.60
C LEU A 68 -1.63 -9.88 4.63
N ARG A 69 -1.05 -9.29 3.57
CA ARG A 69 -0.28 -10.01 2.55
C ARG A 69 1.23 -9.79 2.66
N THR A 70 1.67 -8.95 3.57
CA THR A 70 3.07 -8.70 3.85
C THR A 70 3.59 -9.79 4.79
N PRO A 71 4.66 -10.52 4.43
CA PRO A 71 5.19 -11.56 5.30
C PRO A 71 5.74 -10.99 6.61
N ALA A 72 5.28 -11.53 7.74
CA ALA A 72 5.70 -11.08 9.08
C ALA A 72 7.22 -11.17 9.34
N GLN A 73 7.94 -11.97 8.55
CA GLN A 73 9.38 -12.18 8.68
C GLN A 73 10.21 -11.06 8.04
N GLU A 74 9.62 -10.21 7.19
CA GLU A 74 10.36 -9.22 6.40
C GLU A 74 10.44 -7.83 7.06
N HIS A 75 9.92 -7.67 8.28
CA HIS A 75 10.00 -6.42 9.07
C HIS A 75 9.52 -5.15 8.34
N TRP A 76 8.65 -5.31 7.34
CA TRP A 76 8.01 -4.20 6.67
C TRP A 76 6.90 -3.61 7.55
N LEU A 77 6.90 -2.30 7.68
CA LEU A 77 5.81 -1.50 8.23
C LEU A 77 5.02 -0.89 7.09
N VAL A 78 3.70 -1.02 7.10
CA VAL A 78 2.82 -0.38 6.12
C VAL A 78 2.39 0.99 6.64
N GLU A 79 2.61 2.02 5.84
CA GLU A 79 2.14 3.37 6.14
C GLU A 79 1.30 3.94 4.99
N SER A 80 0.25 4.68 5.35
CA SER A 80 -0.62 5.37 4.40
C SER A 80 -0.56 6.88 4.58
N ALA A 81 -0.53 7.63 3.48
CA ALA A 81 -0.58 9.08 3.50
C ALA A 81 -1.50 9.63 2.40
N VAL A 82 -2.07 10.80 2.63
CA VAL A 82 -2.76 11.59 1.61
C VAL A 82 -1.79 12.66 1.11
N LEU A 83 -1.67 12.84 -0.20
CA LEU A 83 -0.73 13.75 -0.85
C LEU A 83 -1.43 15.03 -1.35
N ASP A 84 -0.63 16.10 -1.47
CA ASP A 84 -0.93 17.40 -2.10
C ASP A 84 -2.41 17.83 -2.05
N SER A 85 -3.09 17.67 -3.19
CA SER A 85 -4.46 18.10 -3.50
C SER A 85 -5.55 17.32 -2.77
N GLY A 86 -5.18 16.32 -1.97
CA GLY A 86 -6.09 15.42 -1.29
C GLY A 86 -6.74 14.38 -2.22
N LEU A 87 -6.48 14.43 -3.52
CA LEU A 87 -6.98 13.48 -4.52
C LEU A 87 -6.02 12.33 -4.79
N THR A 88 -4.76 12.48 -4.39
CA THR A 88 -3.78 11.41 -4.46
C THR A 88 -3.50 10.93 -3.04
N GLY A 89 -3.38 9.63 -2.86
CA GLY A 89 -2.86 9.04 -1.64
C GLY A 89 -1.86 7.95 -1.98
N ARG A 90 -1.13 7.50 -0.97
CA ARG A 90 -0.17 6.41 -1.11
C ARG A 90 -0.23 5.44 0.06
N VAL A 91 0.14 4.20 -0.20
CA VAL A 91 0.49 3.19 0.80
C VAL A 91 1.89 2.71 0.47
N HIS A 92 2.81 2.76 1.43
CA HIS A 92 4.22 2.43 1.22
C HIS A 92 4.74 1.49 2.30
N LEU A 93 5.80 0.75 1.98
CA LEU A 93 6.48 -0.12 2.94
C LEU A 93 7.75 0.57 3.44
N LEU A 94 7.89 0.62 4.77
CA LEU A 94 9.10 1.05 5.46
C LEU A 94 9.78 -0.17 6.07
N LEU A 95 11.06 -0.39 5.75
CA LEU A 95 11.80 -1.51 6.31
C LEU A 95 12.28 -1.18 7.74
N LEU A 96 11.88 -1.96 8.74
CA LEU A 96 12.35 -1.83 10.11
C LEU A 96 13.47 -2.84 10.40
N GLY A 97 14.61 -2.69 9.71
CA GLY A 97 15.77 -3.59 9.85
C GLY A 97 16.96 -2.96 10.59
N ASP A 98 17.96 -3.77 10.91
CA ASP A 98 19.20 -3.38 11.64
C ASP A 98 20.01 -2.27 10.92
N GLY A 99 19.75 -2.03 9.63
CA GLY A 99 20.34 -0.93 8.83
C GLY A 99 19.59 0.41 8.92
N GLY A 100 18.50 0.51 9.69
CA GLY A 100 17.64 1.69 9.75
C GLY A 100 16.49 1.65 8.72
N PRO A 101 15.70 2.74 8.60
CA PRO A 101 14.46 2.79 7.79
C PRO A 101 14.68 2.83 6.26
N ARG A 102 15.84 2.34 5.82
CA ARG A 102 16.46 2.64 4.53
C ARG A 102 16.82 1.34 3.81
N PRO A 103 15.91 0.82 2.96
CA PRO A 103 16.14 -0.42 2.26
C PRO A 103 17.18 -0.23 1.16
N THR A 104 18.10 -1.19 1.04
CA THR A 104 18.91 -1.37 -0.16
C THR A 104 18.02 -1.52 -1.40
N ARG A 105 18.59 -1.32 -2.60
CA ARG A 105 17.84 -1.49 -3.87
C ARG A 105 17.15 -2.85 -3.97
N ASP A 106 17.84 -3.91 -3.57
CA ASP A 106 17.30 -5.27 -3.61
C ASP A 106 16.17 -5.45 -2.59
N GLU A 107 16.25 -4.83 -1.42
CA GLU A 107 15.16 -4.79 -0.43
C GLU A 107 13.95 -4.02 -0.96
N ALA A 108 14.16 -2.87 -1.57
CA ALA A 108 13.11 -2.06 -2.17
C ALA A 108 12.40 -2.84 -3.30
N GLU A 109 13.15 -3.52 -4.17
CA GLU A 109 12.60 -4.39 -5.22
C GLU A 109 11.80 -5.56 -4.64
N ARG A 110 12.25 -6.18 -3.53
CA ARG A 110 11.47 -7.20 -2.83
C ARG A 110 10.17 -6.64 -2.27
N GLY A 111 10.21 -5.48 -1.62
CA GLY A 111 8.99 -4.80 -1.15
C GLY A 111 8.04 -4.45 -2.31
N LEU A 112 8.55 -4.07 -3.47
CA LEU A 112 7.74 -3.85 -4.67
C LEU A 112 7.01 -5.12 -5.11
N GLN A 113 7.66 -6.28 -5.04
CA GLN A 113 7.03 -7.57 -5.33
C GLN A 113 5.93 -7.92 -4.31
N VAL A 114 6.12 -7.58 -3.03
CA VAL A 114 5.07 -7.71 -2.01
C VAL A 114 3.85 -6.89 -2.40
N LEU A 115 4.02 -5.62 -2.78
CA LEU A 115 2.92 -4.75 -3.21
C LEU A 115 2.21 -5.27 -4.47
N HIS A 116 2.95 -5.75 -5.47
CA HIS A 116 2.35 -6.36 -6.66
C HIS A 116 1.51 -7.60 -6.32
N ARG A 117 1.96 -8.43 -5.38
CA ARG A 117 1.18 -9.60 -4.92
C ARG A 117 -0.01 -9.19 -4.08
N ALA A 118 0.11 -8.11 -3.31
CA ALA A 118 -0.98 -7.60 -2.48
C ALA A 118 -2.19 -7.13 -3.30
N LEU A 119 -1.94 -6.65 -4.52
CA LEU A 119 -2.96 -6.06 -5.40
C LEU A 119 -3.51 -6.99 -6.50
N ARG A 120 -2.98 -8.21 -6.63
CA ARG A 120 -3.54 -9.25 -7.52
C ARG A 120 -4.78 -9.89 -6.87
#